data_AF-A0A7H4N1N4-F1
#
_entry.id   AF-A0A7H4N1N4-F1
#
_cell.length_a   1.000
_cell.length_b   1.000
_cell.length_c   1.000
_cell.angle_alpha   90.00
_cell.angle_beta   90.00
_cell.angle_gamma   90.00
#
_symmetry.space_group_name_H-M   'P 1'
#
loop_
_entity.id
_entity.type
_entity.pdbx_description
1 polymer ?
#
loop_
_entity_poly.entity_id
_entity_poly.type
_entity_poly.pdbx_seq_one_letter_code
_entity_poly.pdbx_strand_id
1 'polypeptide(L)' 'MDIIFYHPTFDTPFWITELEKQLPGSRVREWKPGDNQPADYALVWHPPVEMLQGRQL' A
#
# COMPACT_ATOMS: atom_id res chain seq x y z
N MET A 1 8.62 -8.57 -1.50
CA MET A 1 8.54 -7.26 -0.81
C MET A 1 7.09 -6.96 -0.49
N ASP A 2 6.81 -6.26 0.59
CA ASP A 2 5.47 -5.82 1.00
C ASP A 2 5.24 -4.36 0.61
N ILE A 3 4.16 -4.10 -0.13
CA ILE A 3 3.81 -2.78 -0.61
C ILE A 3 2.41 -2.42 -0.11
N ILE A 4 2.27 -1.25 0.50
CA ILE A 4 0.97 -0.68 0.83
C ILE A 4 0.51 0.30 -0.23
N PHE A 5 -0.77 0.21 -0.59
CA PHE A 5 -1.40 1.09 -1.57
C PHE A 5 -2.54 1.88 -0.93
N TYR A 6 -2.59 3.19 -1.18
CA TYR A 6 -3.72 4.05 -0.80
C TYR A 6 -4.01 5.10 -1.89
N HIS A 7 -5.27 5.13 -2.32
CA HIS A 7 -5.77 6.18 -3.20
C HIS A 7 -7.26 6.44 -2.90
N PRO A 8 -7.72 7.70 -2.77
CA PRO A 8 -9.08 8.00 -2.33
C PRO A 8 -10.17 7.67 -3.36
N THR A 9 -9.82 7.57 -4.65
CA THR A 9 -10.81 7.45 -5.75
C THR A 9 -10.52 6.37 -6.78
N PHE A 10 -9.41 5.63 -6.67
CA PHE A 10 -9.06 4.62 -7.67
C PHE A 10 -9.74 3.29 -7.37
N ASP A 11 -9.86 2.46 -8.40
CA ASP A 11 -10.19 1.04 -8.25
C ASP A 11 -8.99 0.31 -7.64
N THR A 12 -9.00 0.20 -6.31
CA THR A 12 -7.91 -0.41 -5.54
C THR A 12 -7.66 -1.87 -5.96
N PRO A 13 -8.66 -2.76 -6.07
CA PRO A 13 -8.46 -4.12 -6.58
C PRO A 13 -7.77 -4.18 -7.95
N PHE A 14 -8.14 -3.30 -8.88
CA PHE A 14 -7.50 -3.23 -10.19
C PHE A 14 -6.00 -2.90 -10.06
N TRP A 15 -5.66 -1.85 -9.30
CA TRP A 15 -4.27 -1.42 -9.12
C TRP A 15 -3.41 -2.45 -8.40
N ILE A 16 -3.93 -3.07 -7.34
CA ILE A 16 -3.23 -4.16 -6.63
C ILE A 16 -2.90 -5.29 -7.61
N THR A 17 -3.91 -5.73 -8.36
CA THR A 17 -3.75 -6.83 -9.35
C THR A 17 -2.71 -6.50 -10.40
N GLU A 18 -2.70 -5.26 -10.92
CA GLU A 18 -1.75 -4.88 -11.95
C GLU A 18 -0.34 -4.69 -11.40
N LEU A 19 -0.19 -4.12 -10.20
CA LEU A 19 1.11 -3.98 -9.55
C LEU A 19 1.75 -5.33 -9.24
N GLU A 20 0.99 -6.32 -8.78
CA GLU A 20 1.51 -7.66 -8.51
C GLU A 20 1.98 -8.39 -9.79
N LYS A 21 1.31 -8.15 -10.93
CA LYS A 21 1.75 -8.68 -12.22
C LYS A 21 3.07 -8.07 -12.68
N GLN A 22 3.23 -6.75 -12.52
CA GLN A 22 4.42 -6.03 -12.98
C GLN A 22 5.60 -6.15 -12.01
N LEU A 23 5.35 -6.52 -10.74
CA LEU A 23 6.37 -6.72 -9.71
C LEU A 23 6.31 -8.15 -9.14
N PRO A 24 6.73 -9.18 -9.91
CA PRO A 24 6.65 -10.58 -9.46
C PRO A 24 7.31 -10.81 -8.10
N GLY A 25 6.60 -11.49 -7.19
CA GLY A 25 7.07 -11.76 -5.83
C GLY A 25 6.86 -10.62 -4.82
N SER A 26 6.24 -9.52 -5.26
CA SER A 26 5.73 -8.49 -4.35
C SER A 26 4.34 -8.85 -3.85
N ARG A 27 4.04 -8.51 -2.60
CA ARG A 27 2.71 -8.60 -2.00
C ARG A 27 2.18 -7.17 -1.90
N VAL A 28 1.12 -6.86 -2.63
CA VAL A 28 0.53 -5.53 -2.61
C VAL A 28 -0.79 -5.62 -1.85
N ARG A 29 -0.99 -4.72 -0.89
CA ARG A 29 -2.18 -4.70 -0.07
C ARG A 29 -2.70 -3.29 0.09
N GLU A 30 -4.01 -3.14 0.13
CA GLU A 30 -4.63 -1.87 0.47
C GLU A 30 -4.30 -1.51 1.91
N TRP A 31 -3.89 -0.27 2.15
CA TRP A 31 -3.78 0.23 3.51
C TRP A 31 -5.16 0.64 4.04
N LYS A 32 -5.46 0.24 5.28
CA LYS A 32 -6.65 0.64 6.03
C LYS A 32 -6.24 1.27 7.37
N PRO A 33 -7.09 2.12 7.97
CA PRO A 33 -6.85 2.63 9.33
C PRO A 33 -6.56 1.48 10.32
N GLY A 34 -5.58 1.68 11.20
CA GLY A 34 -5.07 0.66 12.12
C GLY A 34 -4.04 -0.32 11.53
N ASP A 35 -3.74 -0.24 10.24
CA ASP A 35 -2.73 -1.07 9.62
C ASP A 35 -1.30 -0.59 9.92
N ASN A 36 -0.69 -1.28 10.88
CA ASN A 36 0.68 -1.08 11.33
C ASN A 36 1.62 -2.22 10.91
N GLN A 37 1.21 -3.08 9.96
CA GLN A 37 2.08 -4.16 9.50
C GLN A 37 3.27 -3.57 8.71
N PRO A 38 4.47 -4.17 8.83
CA PRO A 38 5.64 -3.75 8.06
C PRO A 38 5.33 -3.65 6.57
N ALA A 39 5.97 -2.67 5.92
CA ALA A 39 5.90 -2.49 4.48
C ALA A 39 7.23 -1.93 4.00
N ASP A 40 7.77 -2.52 2.94
CA ASP A 40 9.01 -2.07 2.31
C ASP A 40 8.77 -0.77 1.51
N TYR A 41 7.57 -0.63 0.91
CA TYR A 41 7.21 0.54 0.09
C TYR A 41 5.76 0.98 0.33
N ALA A 42 5.50 2.27 0.07
CA ALA A 42 4.17 2.87 0.11
C ALA A 42 3.87 3.62 -1.20
N LEU A 43 2.75 3.30 -1.85
CA LEU A 43 2.21 3.99 -3.02
C LEU A 43 0.97 4.77 -2.60
N VAL A 44 1.03 6.11 -2.64
CA VAL A 44 0.04 6.96 -1.96
C VAL A 44 -0.40 8.18 -2.77
N TRP A 45 -1.65 8.57 -2.59
CA TRP A 45 -2.17 9.89 -2.96
C TRP A 45 -3.06 10.45 -1.85
N HIS A 46 -2.77 11.68 -1.40
CA HIS A 46 -3.40 12.31 -0.22
C HIS A 46 -3.63 11.34 0.97
N PRO A 47 -2.59 10.64 1.45
CA PRO A 47 -2.76 9.66 2.52
C PRO A 47 -3.11 10.31 3.86
N PRO A 48 -3.86 9.63 4.74
CA PRO A 48 -3.92 9.96 6.15
C PRO A 48 -2.52 9.91 6.77
N VAL A 49 -2.23 10.82 7.71
CA VAL A 49 -0.93 10.87 8.41
C VAL A 49 -0.59 9.53 9.08
N GLU A 50 -1.61 8.88 9.66
CA GLU A 50 -1.51 7.55 10.29
C GLU A 50 -0.89 6.50 9.37
N MET A 51 -1.08 6.61 8.05
CA MET A 51 -0.55 5.65 7.10
C MET A 51 0.98 5.59 7.11
N LEU A 52 1.67 6.70 7.33
CA LEU A 52 3.13 6.80 7.18
C LEU A 52 3.86 7.05 8.50
N GLN A 53 3.17 7.63 9.48
CA GLN A 53 3.77 7.98 10.76
C GLN A 53 4.17 6.73 11.56
N GLY A 54 5.39 6.74 12.10
CA GLY A 54 5.82 5.76 13.11
C GLY A 54 6.03 4.34 12.59
N ARG A 55 6.07 4.14 11.27
CA ARG A 55 6.44 2.84 10.68
C ARG A 55 7.90 2.52 11.00
N GLN A 56 8.12 1.37 11.62
CA GLN A 56 9.46 0.83 11.83
C GLN A 56 9.93 0.12 10.54
N LEU A 57 11.17 0.39 10.15
CA LEU A 57 11.86 -0.23 9.01
C LEU A 57 12.40 -1.61 9.39
#